data_AF-A8F9L3-F1
#
_entry.id   AF-A8F9L3-F1
#
_cell.length_a   1.000
_cell.length_b   1.000
_cell.length_c   1.000
_cell.angle_alpha   90.00
_cell.angle_beta   90.00
_cell.angle_gamma   90.00
#
_symmetry.space_group_name_H-M   'P 1'
#
loop_
_entity.id
_entity.type
_entity.pdbx_description
1 polymer ?
#
loop_
_entity_poly.entity_id
_entity_poly.type
_entity_poly.pdbx_seq_one_letter_code
_entity_poly.pdbx_strand_id
1 'polypeptide(L)'
;MLISLHVDRWNEVIERKIKYDQKVVEHTCQLLDAQGQKMVLFHKIEETFTMSADDDTLTIPKGSYTTAYYWKDRPYNMYFWRDDQGEELGSYFNMVGHTWFNGQLVMFEDLIVDLLVLPNGDFFVLDEDELPESLADFEQGSVRRALEAVMASLESILDQVRADADGNYHHSLFVPLLK
;
A
#
# COMPACT_ATOMS: atom_id res chain seq x y z
N MET A 1 -30.13 -5.67 0.85
CA MET A 1 -30.16 -4.70 1.97
C MET A 1 -28.73 -4.23 2.15
N LEU A 2 -28.34 -3.12 1.53
CA LEU A 2 -27.00 -2.55 1.66
C LEU A 2 -26.98 -1.76 2.96
N ILE A 3 -26.39 -2.33 4.01
CA ILE A 3 -26.03 -1.55 5.19
C ILE A 3 -24.89 -0.65 4.71
N SER A 4 -25.21 0.60 4.41
CA SER A 4 -24.18 1.64 4.30
C SER A 4 -23.63 1.81 5.71
N LEU A 5 -22.48 1.20 5.98
CA LEU A 5 -21.66 1.58 7.11
C LEU A 5 -21.24 3.02 6.82
N HIS A 6 -21.90 3.99 7.45
CA HIS A 6 -21.31 5.32 7.59
C HIS A 6 -20.07 5.14 8.47
N VAL A 7 -18.93 4.92 7.82
CA VAL A 7 -17.65 4.96 8.49
C VAL A 7 -17.14 6.38 8.36
N ASP A 8 -17.06 7.07 9.48
CA ASP A 8 -16.60 8.45 9.50
C ASP A 8 -15.12 8.51 9.16
N ARG A 9 -14.76 9.42 8.25
CA ARG A 9 -13.37 9.74 7.94
C ARG A 9 -12.65 10.11 9.24
N TRP A 10 -11.39 9.69 9.36
CA TRP A 10 -10.50 9.85 10.51
C TRP A 10 -10.76 8.93 11.69
N ASN A 11 -11.71 8.00 11.60
CA ASN A 11 -11.81 6.92 12.57
C ASN A 11 -10.51 6.09 12.58
N GLU A 12 -10.13 5.63 13.77
CA GLU A 12 -9.05 4.67 13.91
C GLU A 12 -9.44 3.35 13.24
N VAL A 13 -8.53 2.82 12.45
CA VAL A 13 -8.64 1.54 11.76
C VAL A 13 -7.37 0.75 12.05
N ILE A 14 -7.53 -0.54 12.35
CA ILE A 14 -6.39 -1.45 12.42
C ILE A 14 -6.08 -1.94 11.01
N GLU A 15 -4.86 -1.72 10.54
CA GLU A 15 -4.28 -2.50 9.45
C GLU A 15 -3.65 -3.77 10.05
N ARG A 16 -4.05 -4.94 9.54
CA ARG A 16 -3.51 -6.24 9.95
C ARG A 16 -2.89 -6.95 8.76
N LYS A 17 -1.57 -7.08 8.77
CA LYS A 17 -0.81 -7.93 7.86
C LYS A 17 -0.65 -9.31 8.48
N ILE A 18 -1.14 -10.35 7.80
CA ILE A 18 -0.82 -11.75 8.11
C ILE A 18 0.34 -12.14 7.22
N LYS A 19 1.55 -12.25 7.78
CA LYS A 19 2.73 -12.72 7.06
C LYS A 19 2.53 -14.15 6.56
N TYR A 20 3.28 -14.55 5.53
CA TYR A 20 3.21 -15.91 4.99
C TYR A 20 3.50 -16.99 6.04
N ASP A 21 4.40 -16.70 6.99
CA ASP A 21 4.70 -17.54 8.17
C ASP A 21 3.63 -17.49 9.28
N GLN A 22 2.48 -16.90 9.01
CA GLN A 22 1.33 -16.70 9.90
C GLN A 22 1.56 -15.73 11.06
N LYS A 23 2.70 -15.03 11.11
CA LYS A 23 2.87 -13.93 12.08
C LYS A 23 1.94 -12.78 11.74
N VAL A 24 1.38 -12.18 12.77
CA VAL A 24 0.49 -11.02 12.64
C VAL A 24 1.26 -9.76 12.98
N VAL A 25 1.18 -8.77 12.11
CA VAL A 25 1.65 -7.39 12.33
C VAL A 25 0.45 -6.46 12.24
N GLU A 26 0.32 -5.56 13.22
CA GLU A 26 -0.78 -4.61 13.27
C GLU A 26 -0.26 -3.18 13.38
N HIS A 27 -0.93 -2.27 12.67
CA HIS A 27 -0.71 -0.83 12.74
C HIS A 27 -2.04 -0.12 12.94
N THR A 28 -2.05 0.88 13.83
CA THR A 28 -3.20 1.79 13.96
C THR A 28 -3.05 2.92 12.94
N CYS A 29 -4.07 3.06 12.09
CA CYS A 29 -4.11 4.05 11.02
C CYS A 29 -5.40 4.89 11.10
N GLN A 30 -5.47 5.96 10.31
CA GLN A 30 -6.69 6.75 10.17
C GLN A 30 -7.42 6.43 8.87
N LEU A 31 -8.74 6.27 8.93
CA LEU A 31 -9.56 6.09 7.73
C LEU A 31 -9.61 7.35 6.87
N LEU A 32 -9.37 7.21 5.57
CA LEU A 32 -9.63 8.26 4.58
C LEU A 32 -10.92 8.02 3.79
N ASP A 33 -11.11 6.78 3.32
CA ASP A 33 -12.28 6.38 2.52
C ASP A 33 -12.54 4.88 2.65
N ALA A 34 -13.81 4.48 2.60
CA ALA A 34 -14.22 3.08 2.56
C ALA A 34 -15.48 2.94 1.70
N GLN A 35 -15.32 2.41 0.49
CA GLN A 35 -16.41 2.26 -0.47
C GLN A 35 -16.33 0.92 -1.20
N GLY A 36 -17.34 0.08 -0.97
CA GLY A 36 -17.51 -1.18 -1.68
C GLY A 36 -16.29 -2.10 -1.57
N GLN A 37 -15.50 -2.15 -2.66
CA GLN A 37 -14.31 -2.99 -2.80
C GLN A 37 -12.99 -2.28 -2.44
N LYS A 38 -13.00 -0.98 -2.13
CA LYS A 38 -11.80 -0.19 -1.78
C LYS A 38 -11.87 0.37 -0.35
N MET A 39 -10.74 0.34 0.35
CA MET A 39 -10.49 1.09 1.58
C MET A 39 -9.19 1.87 1.44
N VAL A 40 -9.15 3.10 1.94
CA VAL A 40 -7.98 3.97 1.88
C VAL A 40 -7.68 4.49 3.28
N LEU A 41 -6.44 4.32 3.72
CA LEU A 41 -5.96 4.73 5.03
C LEU A 41 -4.86 5.78 4.91
N PHE A 42 -4.70 6.55 5.99
CA PHE A 42 -3.58 7.44 6.21
C PHE A 42 -2.71 6.87 7.33
N HIS A 43 -1.40 6.94 7.14
CA HIS A 43 -0.40 6.57 8.13
C HIS A 43 0.71 7.62 8.12
N LYS A 44 1.00 8.24 9.28
CA LYS A 44 2.15 9.13 9.45
C LYS A 44 3.43 8.32 9.65
N ILE A 45 4.51 8.69 8.98
CA ILE A 45 5.82 8.07 9.14
C ILE A 45 6.51 8.68 10.37
N GLU A 46 6.54 7.92 11.46
CA GLU A 46 7.11 8.36 12.74
C GLU A 46 8.63 8.13 12.85
N GLU A 47 9.15 7.21 12.03
CA GLU A 47 10.57 6.84 11.98
C GLU A 47 11.03 6.77 10.53
N THR A 48 12.20 7.36 10.24
CA THR A 48 12.81 7.27 8.92
C THR A 48 13.16 5.82 8.61
N PHE A 49 12.83 5.35 7.41
CA PHE A 49 13.27 4.05 6.92
C PHE A 49 13.82 4.17 5.50
N THR A 50 14.65 3.19 5.12
CA THR A 50 15.25 3.10 3.79
C THR A 50 14.99 1.73 3.23
N MET A 51 14.55 1.70 1.98
CA MET A 51 14.46 0.50 1.16
C MET A 51 15.65 0.47 0.21
N SER A 52 16.23 -0.70 0.03
CA SER A 52 17.30 -0.94 -0.94
C SER A 52 16.75 -1.79 -2.08
N ALA A 53 17.09 -1.42 -3.30
CA ALA A 53 16.74 -2.17 -4.50
C ALA A 53 17.94 -2.17 -5.44
N ASP A 54 18.62 -3.32 -5.53
CA ASP A 54 19.91 -3.43 -6.21
C ASP A 54 20.93 -2.36 -5.74
N ASP A 55 21.39 -1.50 -6.64
CA ASP A 55 22.32 -0.40 -6.36
C ASP A 55 21.61 0.91 -5.96
N ASP A 56 20.28 0.94 -5.99
CA ASP A 56 19.45 2.10 -5.65
C ASP A 56 18.89 2.01 -4.22
N THR A 57 18.60 3.17 -3.64
CA THR A 57 17.96 3.26 -2.32
C THR A 57 16.87 4.32 -2.32
N LEU A 58 15.77 4.03 -1.65
CA LEU A 58 14.71 5.01 -1.38
C LEU A 58 14.58 5.22 0.13
N THR A 59 14.83 6.45 0.58
CA THR A 59 14.63 6.83 1.98
C THR A 59 13.34 7.60 2.14
N ILE A 60 12.48 7.14 3.05
CA ILE A 60 11.26 7.82 3.46
C ILE A 60 11.52 8.51 4.80
N PRO A 61 11.63 9.84 4.86
CA PRO A 61 11.98 10.55 6.08
C PRO A 61 10.83 10.57 7.08
N LYS A 62 11.15 10.58 8.37
CA LYS A 62 10.21 10.93 9.44
C LYS A 62 9.47 12.23 9.10
N GLY A 63 8.16 12.25 9.36
CA GLY A 63 7.28 13.38 9.04
C GLY A 63 6.60 13.25 7.68
N SER A 64 7.06 12.32 6.83
CA SER A 64 6.33 11.86 5.64
C SER A 64 5.03 11.14 6.04
N TYR A 65 4.24 10.76 5.04
CA TYR A 65 3.03 9.98 5.26
C TYR A 65 2.73 9.05 4.08
N THR A 66 1.95 8.02 4.37
CA THR A 66 1.44 7.06 3.42
C THR A 66 -0.04 7.32 3.18
N THR A 67 -0.43 7.36 1.91
CA THR A 67 -1.82 7.06 1.50
C THR A 67 -1.85 5.60 1.09
N ALA A 68 -2.47 4.75 1.91
CA ALA A 68 -2.47 3.30 1.74
C ALA A 68 -3.80 2.81 1.16
N TYR A 69 -3.75 2.05 0.08
CA TYR A 69 -4.91 1.60 -0.68
C TYR A 69 -5.04 0.08 -0.61
N TYR A 70 -6.25 -0.39 -0.29
CA TYR A 70 -6.56 -1.81 -0.20
C TYR A 70 -7.80 -2.12 -1.04
N TRP A 71 -7.75 -3.25 -1.73
CA TRP A 71 -8.85 -3.72 -2.56
C TRP A 71 -9.17 -5.18 -2.25
N LYS A 72 -10.46 -5.51 -2.18
CA LYS A 72 -10.91 -6.90 -2.02
C LYS A 72 -10.74 -7.73 -3.29
N ASP A 73 -10.70 -7.07 -4.44
CA ASP A 73 -10.71 -7.67 -5.77
C ASP A 73 -9.41 -7.46 -6.56
N ARG A 74 -8.34 -6.95 -5.91
CA ARG A 74 -7.00 -6.85 -6.50
C ARG A 74 -6.02 -7.72 -5.72
N PRO A 75 -5.02 -8.31 -6.41
CA PRO A 75 -4.00 -9.16 -5.79
C PRO A 75 -2.86 -8.35 -5.15
N TYR A 76 -3.11 -7.08 -4.82
CA TYR A 76 -2.12 -6.19 -4.22
C TYR A 76 -2.80 -5.13 -3.34
N ASN A 77 -2.06 -4.65 -2.34
CA ASN A 77 -2.30 -3.34 -1.76
C ASN A 77 -1.19 -2.38 -2.21
N MET A 78 -1.39 -1.07 -2.03
CA MET A 78 -0.43 -0.06 -2.49
C MET A 78 -0.22 1.01 -1.42
N TYR A 79 1.04 1.35 -1.17
CA TYR A 79 1.47 2.45 -0.33
C TYR A 79 2.03 3.56 -1.23
N PHE A 80 1.42 4.73 -1.16
CA PHE A 80 1.89 5.93 -1.85
C PHE A 80 2.48 6.90 -0.83
N TRP A 81 3.79 7.14 -0.90
CA TRP A 81 4.51 7.98 0.04
C TRP A 81 4.65 9.41 -0.45
N ARG A 82 4.38 10.35 0.45
CA ARG A 82 4.62 11.78 0.24
C ARG A 82 5.34 12.38 1.43
N ASP A 83 6.19 13.37 1.16
CA ASP A 83 6.89 14.13 2.20
C ASP A 83 5.96 15.11 2.93
N ASP A 84 6.53 15.90 3.85
CA ASP A 84 5.77 16.87 4.65
C ASP A 84 5.30 18.11 3.86
N GLN A 85 5.68 18.24 2.58
CA GLN A 85 5.18 19.25 1.64
C GLN A 85 4.17 18.67 0.64
N GLY A 86 4.00 17.35 0.62
CA GLY A 86 3.10 16.64 -0.27
C GLY A 86 3.74 16.16 -1.58
N GLU A 87 5.05 16.25 -1.72
CA GLU A 87 5.79 15.76 -2.89
C GLU A 87 5.88 14.23 -2.87
N GLU A 88 5.75 13.59 -4.04
CA GLU A 88 5.85 12.14 -4.20
C GLU A 88 7.27 11.65 -3.89
N LEU A 89 7.38 10.68 -2.98
CA LEU A 89 8.63 10.03 -2.64
C LEU A 89 8.77 8.65 -3.29
N GLY A 90 7.66 8.00 -3.62
CA GLY A 90 7.66 6.70 -4.28
C GLY A 90 6.39 5.91 -3.96
N SER A 91 6.28 4.76 -4.59
CA SER A 91 5.17 3.82 -4.37
C SER A 91 5.69 2.42 -4.08
N TYR A 92 4.91 1.67 -3.32
CA TYR A 92 5.20 0.28 -3.02
C TYR A 92 3.93 -0.55 -3.15
N PHE A 93 4.03 -1.65 -3.87
CA PHE A 93 2.94 -2.59 -4.07
C PHE A 93 3.30 -3.88 -3.35
N ASN A 94 2.45 -4.29 -2.41
CA ASN A 94 2.58 -5.56 -1.74
C ASN A 94 1.65 -6.57 -2.39
N MET A 95 2.17 -7.69 -2.89
CA MET A 95 1.32 -8.75 -3.42
C MET A 95 0.60 -9.44 -2.26
N VAL A 96 -0.73 -9.51 -2.35
CA VAL A 96 -1.56 -10.00 -1.25
C VAL A 96 -2.62 -11.02 -1.67
N GLY A 97 -2.95 -11.89 -0.72
CA GLY A 97 -4.11 -12.76 -0.72
C GLY A 97 -5.19 -12.27 0.25
N HIS A 98 -6.41 -12.77 0.04
CA HIS A 98 -7.52 -12.72 1.00
C HIS A 98 -7.77 -11.35 1.68
N THR A 99 -7.68 -10.25 0.93
CA THR A 99 -7.93 -8.92 1.48
C THR A 99 -9.39 -8.75 1.90
N TRP A 100 -9.61 -8.33 3.14
CA TRP A 100 -10.92 -8.09 3.72
C TRP A 100 -10.92 -6.87 4.63
N PHE A 101 -12.05 -6.16 4.67
CA PHE A 101 -12.26 -5.04 5.59
C PHE A 101 -13.73 -4.77 5.89
N ASN A 102 -13.97 -4.18 7.06
CA ASN A 102 -15.31 -3.84 7.59
C ASN A 102 -15.43 -2.43 8.18
N GLY A 103 -14.49 -1.52 7.90
CA GLY A 103 -14.52 -0.13 8.36
C GLY A 103 -13.76 0.16 9.66
N GLN A 104 -13.44 -0.86 10.47
CA GLN A 104 -12.60 -0.74 11.67
C GLN A 104 -11.31 -1.56 11.57
N LEU A 105 -11.30 -2.52 10.64
CA LEU A 105 -10.17 -3.40 10.35
C LEU A 105 -10.03 -3.51 8.84
N VAL A 106 -8.79 -3.44 8.36
CA VAL A 106 -8.37 -4.01 7.08
C VAL A 106 -7.37 -5.12 7.37
N MET A 107 -7.53 -6.26 6.69
CA MET A 107 -6.70 -7.43 6.87
C MET A 107 -6.37 -8.02 5.51
N PHE A 108 -5.15 -8.51 5.36
CA PHE A 108 -4.69 -9.16 4.15
C PHE A 108 -3.58 -10.18 4.48
N GLU A 109 -3.42 -11.16 3.60
CA GLU A 109 -2.31 -12.11 3.65
C GLU A 109 -1.20 -11.60 2.75
N ASP A 110 -0.01 -11.47 3.32
CA ASP A 110 1.20 -11.04 2.63
C ASP A 110 1.80 -12.22 1.85
N LEU A 111 2.00 -12.04 0.54
CA LEU A 111 2.53 -13.06 -0.35
C LEU A 111 4.00 -12.81 -0.69
N ILE A 112 4.76 -12.22 0.25
CA ILE A 112 6.21 -12.02 0.24
C ILE A 112 6.70 -11.02 -0.82
N VAL A 113 6.28 -11.16 -2.08
CA VAL A 113 6.82 -10.38 -3.19
C VAL A 113 6.23 -8.97 -3.22
N ASP A 114 7.12 -8.00 -3.39
CA ASP A 114 6.74 -6.61 -3.51
C ASP A 114 7.31 -5.95 -4.78
N LEU A 115 6.74 -4.81 -5.15
CA LEU A 115 7.24 -3.94 -6.21
C LEU A 115 7.46 -2.54 -5.65
N LEU A 116 8.72 -2.11 -5.58
CA LEU A 116 9.10 -0.73 -5.29
C LEU A 116 9.13 0.08 -6.57
N VAL A 117 8.59 1.29 -6.53
CA VAL A 117 8.60 2.23 -7.66
C VAL A 117 9.14 3.57 -7.19
N LEU A 118 10.20 4.02 -7.83
CA LEU A 118 10.84 5.30 -7.56
C LEU A 118 10.09 6.45 -8.26
N PRO A 119 10.24 7.70 -7.81
CA PRO A 119 9.56 8.86 -8.42
C PRO A 119 9.89 9.08 -9.91
N ASN A 120 11.08 8.63 -10.34
CA ASN A 120 11.49 8.70 -11.75
C ASN A 120 10.81 7.64 -12.64
N GLY A 121 10.05 6.71 -12.04
CA GLY A 121 9.35 5.63 -12.73
C GLY A 121 10.11 4.31 -12.80
N ASP A 122 11.38 4.26 -12.37
CA ASP A 122 12.11 3.00 -12.24
C ASP A 122 11.44 2.13 -11.18
N PHE A 123 11.41 0.83 -11.40
CA PHE A 123 10.78 -0.12 -10.48
C PHE A 123 11.63 -1.36 -10.28
N PHE A 124 11.46 -1.97 -9.11
CA PHE A 124 12.25 -3.10 -8.65
C PHE A 124 11.35 -4.11 -7.96
N VAL A 125 11.51 -5.38 -8.32
CA VAL A 125 10.87 -6.49 -7.61
C VAL A 125 11.70 -6.81 -6.39
N LEU A 126 11.07 -6.92 -5.22
CA LEU A 126 11.73 -7.14 -3.95
C LEU A 126 11.33 -8.50 -3.35
N ASP A 127 12.16 -8.96 -2.42
CA ASP A 127 11.94 -10.10 -1.53
C ASP A 127 11.73 -11.45 -2.25
N GLU A 128 12.11 -11.56 -3.54
CA GLU A 128 12.11 -12.83 -4.26
C GLU A 128 13.03 -13.89 -3.60
N ASP A 129 14.06 -13.46 -2.88
CA ASP A 129 14.97 -14.33 -2.13
C ASP A 129 14.37 -14.88 -0.82
N GLU A 130 13.28 -14.30 -0.33
CA GLU A 130 12.52 -14.81 0.82
C GLU A 130 11.52 -15.92 0.44
N LEU A 131 11.27 -16.13 -0.85
CA LEU A 131 10.31 -17.12 -1.32
C LEU A 131 10.74 -18.57 -0.96
N PRO A 132 9.80 -19.44 -0.56
CA PRO A 132 10.09 -20.84 -0.26
C PRO A 132 10.37 -21.68 -1.51
N GLU A 133 10.03 -21.17 -2.70
CA GLU A 133 10.19 -21.79 -4.00
C GLU A 133 10.35 -20.71 -5.09
N SER A 134 10.48 -21.11 -6.36
CA SER A 134 10.61 -20.14 -7.44
C SER A 134 9.34 -19.29 -7.59
N LEU A 135 9.46 -18.01 -7.96
CA LEU A 135 8.31 -17.15 -8.26
C LEU A 135 7.39 -17.75 -9.34
N ALA A 136 7.93 -18.56 -10.26
CA ALA A 136 7.14 -19.23 -11.29
C ALA A 136 6.17 -20.28 -10.72
N ASP A 137 6.55 -20.93 -9.62
CA ASP A 137 5.80 -22.02 -8.98
C ASP A 137 5.00 -21.55 -7.75
N PHE A 138 5.50 -20.53 -7.05
CA PHE A 138 4.90 -19.98 -5.83
C PHE A 138 3.43 -19.61 -6.02
N GLU A 139 2.57 -20.13 -5.13
CA GLU A 139 1.12 -19.99 -5.22
C GLU A 139 0.58 -20.36 -6.61
N GLN A 140 1.12 -21.44 -7.21
CA GLN A 140 0.77 -21.92 -8.56
C GLN A 140 1.00 -20.84 -9.64
N GLY A 141 2.05 -20.04 -9.44
CA GLY A 141 2.45 -18.91 -10.27
C GLY A 141 1.45 -17.76 -10.27
N SER A 142 0.51 -17.71 -9.32
CA SER A 142 -0.50 -16.65 -9.25
C SER A 142 0.12 -15.29 -8.91
N VAL A 143 1.11 -15.27 -8.00
CA VAL A 143 1.84 -14.06 -7.60
C VAL A 143 2.62 -13.49 -8.78
N ARG A 144 3.33 -14.32 -9.54
CA ARG A 144 4.00 -13.88 -10.78
C ARG A 144 3.04 -13.21 -11.77
N ARG A 145 1.88 -13.83 -12.02
CA ARG A 145 0.88 -13.27 -12.95
C ARG A 145 0.29 -11.95 -12.44
N ALA A 146 0.08 -11.83 -11.14
CA ALA A 146 -0.38 -10.60 -10.50
C ALA A 146 0.66 -9.48 -10.65
N LEU A 147 1.93 -9.77 -10.34
CA LEU A 147 3.05 -8.85 -10.49
C LEU A 147 3.20 -8.36 -11.94
N GLU A 148 3.21 -9.29 -12.91
CA GLU A 148 3.26 -8.96 -14.34
C GLU A 148 2.10 -8.06 -14.78
N ALA A 149 0.89 -8.29 -14.26
CA ALA A 149 -0.28 -7.47 -14.55
C ALA A 149 -0.18 -6.06 -13.95
N VAL A 150 0.38 -5.93 -12.74
CA VAL A 150 0.68 -4.64 -12.10
C VAL A 150 1.71 -3.88 -12.93
N MET A 151 2.83 -4.51 -13.28
CA MET A 151 3.88 -3.91 -14.10
C MET A 151 3.35 -3.45 -15.46
N ALA A 152 2.51 -4.25 -16.12
CA ALA A 152 1.91 -3.90 -17.41
C ALA A 152 0.92 -2.74 -17.34
N SER A 153 0.38 -2.44 -16.15
CA SER A 153 -0.61 -1.37 -15.92
C SER A 153 -0.07 -0.23 -15.07
N LEU A 154 1.24 -0.22 -14.79
CA LEU A 154 1.84 0.56 -13.71
C LEU A 154 1.60 2.06 -13.88
N GLU A 155 1.88 2.60 -15.06
CA GLU A 155 1.67 4.02 -15.39
C GLU A 155 0.22 4.45 -15.12
N SER A 156 -0.76 3.68 -15.58
CA SER A 156 -2.17 4.00 -15.36
C SER A 156 -2.57 3.93 -13.88
N ILE A 157 -1.96 3.04 -13.09
CA ILE A 157 -2.23 2.96 -11.65
C ILE A 157 -1.65 4.19 -10.94
N LEU A 158 -0.40 4.56 -11.26
CA LEU A 158 0.27 5.72 -10.68
C LEU A 158 -0.47 7.02 -11.05
N ASP A 159 -0.89 7.18 -12.29
CA ASP A 159 -1.67 8.36 -12.72
C ASP A 159 -2.97 8.50 -11.92
N GLN A 160 -3.66 7.39 -11.67
CA GLN A 160 -4.88 7.40 -10.87
C GLN A 160 -4.62 7.79 -9.41
N VAL A 161 -3.52 7.31 -8.83
CA VAL A 161 -3.14 7.63 -7.44
C VAL A 161 -2.64 9.06 -7.29
N ARG A 162 -1.91 9.57 -8.28
CA ARG A 162 -1.52 10.99 -8.36
C ARG A 162 -2.74 11.90 -8.48
N ALA A 163 -3.70 11.53 -9.33
CA ALA A 163 -4.97 12.26 -9.42
C ALA A 163 -5.77 12.23 -8.10
N ASP A 164 -5.80 11.08 -7.41
CA ASP A 164 -6.40 10.98 -6.07
C ASP A 164 -5.64 11.86 -5.06
N ALA A 165 -4.31 11.91 -5.13
CA ALA A 165 -3.44 12.72 -4.29
C ALA A 165 -3.60 14.23 -4.54
N ASP A 166 -3.92 14.66 -5.76
CA ASP A 166 -4.21 16.06 -6.11
C ASP A 166 -5.66 16.46 -5.77
N GLY A 167 -6.55 15.48 -5.68
CA GLY A 167 -7.98 15.69 -5.42
C GLY A 167 -8.40 15.25 -4.01
N ASN A 168 -8.91 14.02 -3.91
CA ASN A 168 -9.57 13.47 -2.72
C ASN A 168 -8.66 13.43 -1.48
N TYR A 169 -7.36 13.29 -1.71
CA TYR A 169 -6.31 13.15 -0.71
C TYR A 169 -5.25 14.23 -0.88
N HIS A 170 -5.67 15.45 -1.24
CA HIS A 170 -4.81 16.63 -1.29
C HIS A 170 -4.05 16.84 0.02
N HIS A 171 -2.76 17.19 -0.08
CA HIS A 171 -1.83 17.31 1.05
C HIS A 171 -2.37 18.19 2.19
N SER A 172 -3.11 19.25 1.86
CA SER A 172 -3.72 20.16 2.84
C SER A 172 -4.63 19.45 3.87
N LEU A 173 -5.16 18.27 3.54
CA LEU A 173 -5.98 17.46 4.45
C LEU A 173 -5.14 16.85 5.58
N PHE A 174 -3.83 16.67 5.36
CA PHE A 174 -2.92 16.00 6.30
C PHE A 174 -2.06 16.97 7.09
N VAL A 175 -1.87 18.21 6.62
CA VAL A 175 -1.09 19.26 7.34
C VAL A 175 -1.39 19.34 8.85
N PRO A 176 -2.66 19.26 9.33
CA PRO A 176 -2.94 19.28 10.76
C PRO A 176 -2.43 18.06 11.53
N LEU A 177 -2.26 16.92 10.87
CA LEU A 177 -1.84 15.63 11.42
C LEU A 177 -0.31 15.45 11.40
N LEU A 178 0.39 16.18 10.53
CA LEU A 178 1.84 16.10 10.39
C LEU A 178 2.61 16.88 11.48
N LYS A 179 1.93 17.78 12.19
CA LYS A 179 2.50 18.54 13.31
C LYS A 179 2.86 17.68 14.52
#